data_AF-A0A348UL79-F1
#
_entry.id   AF-A0A348UL79-F1
#
_cell.length_a   1.000
_cell.length_b   1.000
_cell.length_c   1.000
_cell.angle_alpha   90.00
_cell.angle_beta   90.00
_cell.angle_gamma   90.00
#
_symmetry.space_group_name_H-M   'P 1'
#
loop_
_entity.id
_entity.type
_entity.pdbx_description
1 polymer ?
#
loop_
_entity_poly.entity_id
_entity_poly.type
_entity_poly.pdbx_seq_one_letter_code
_entity_poly.pdbx_strand_id
1 'polypeptide(L)'
;MTVVTTIEDLRRLHQRRVPRMFYDYCDSGSWTESTYRDNSDALSRIRFRQRVAVDISARSLASTMVGQSVTMPVALAPTGLTGMQYPDGEIRAAQAAEAFGVPFTLSTMSICSIEDVAAHTTQPFWFQLYVMRDRDYIERLIG
;
A
#
# COMPACT_ATOMS: atom_id res chain seq x y z
N MET A 1 -4.56 23.44 9.58
CA MET A 1 -4.25 22.20 8.82
C MET A 1 -5.38 21.95 7.83
N THR A 2 -5.08 21.56 6.60
CA THR A 2 -6.12 21.07 5.66
C THR A 2 -6.78 19.85 6.27
N VAL A 3 -8.11 19.85 6.37
CA VAL A 3 -8.87 18.68 6.83
C VAL A 3 -8.85 17.64 5.72
N VAL A 4 -8.43 16.42 6.04
CA VAL A 4 -8.43 15.27 5.11
C VAL A 4 -9.64 14.41 5.45
N THR A 5 -10.55 14.22 4.49
CA THR A 5 -11.74 13.37 4.67
C THR A 5 -11.77 12.19 3.72
N THR A 6 -11.01 12.26 2.62
CA THR A 6 -10.93 11.21 1.61
C THR A 6 -9.49 10.99 1.12
N ILE A 7 -9.23 9.84 0.48
CA ILE A 7 -7.94 9.54 -0.14
C ILE A 7 -7.59 10.54 -1.25
N GLU A 8 -8.58 11.06 -1.96
CA GLU A 8 -8.39 12.09 -3.00
C GLU A 8 -7.80 13.39 -2.42
N ASP A 9 -8.14 13.75 -1.18
CA ASP A 9 -7.52 14.91 -0.52
C ASP A 9 -6.03 14.70 -0.27
N LEU A 10 -5.62 13.46 0.05
CA LEU A 10 -4.21 13.09 0.18
C LEU A 10 -3.48 13.20 -1.16
N ARG A 11 -4.06 12.70 -2.25
CA ARG A 11 -3.48 12.83 -3.61
C ARG A 11 -3.27 14.29 -4.00
N ARG A 12 -4.26 15.15 -3.76
CA ARG A 12 -4.16 16.61 -4.01
C ARG A 12 -3.10 17.29 -3.16
N LEU A 13 -2.96 16.89 -1.89
CA LEU A 13 -1.90 17.41 -1.02
C LEU A 13 -0.53 16.95 -1.49
N HIS A 14 -0.40 15.69 -1.92
CA HIS A 14 0.82 15.12 -2.47
C HIS A 14 1.26 15.88 -3.73
N GLN A 15 0.34 16.09 -4.69
CA GLN A 15 0.59 16.86 -5.92
C GLN A 15 1.16 18.27 -5.66
N ARG A 16 0.73 18.93 -4.57
CA ARG A 16 1.17 20.27 -4.22
C ARG A 16 2.53 20.30 -3.52
N ARG A 17 2.98 19.18 -2.96
CA ARG A 17 4.14 19.11 -2.04
C ARG A 17 5.35 18.43 -2.65
N VAL A 18 5.16 17.59 -3.66
CA VAL A 18 6.20 16.75 -4.23
C VAL A 18 6.62 17.31 -5.59
N PRO A 19 7.93 17.31 -5.92
CA PRO A 19 8.40 17.66 -7.26
C PRO A 19 7.67 16.87 -8.34
N ARG A 20 7.33 17.56 -9.44
CA ARG A 20 6.52 16.99 -10.53
C ARG A 20 7.02 15.63 -11.03
N MET A 21 8.33 15.45 -11.15
CA MET A 21 8.91 14.17 -11.61
C MET A 21 8.54 12.99 -10.71
N PHE A 22 8.58 13.16 -9.38
CA PHE A 22 8.23 12.09 -8.43
C PHE A 22 6.73 11.88 -8.35
N TYR A 23 5.94 12.96 -8.47
CA TYR A 23 4.50 12.88 -8.57
C TYR A 23 4.05 12.11 -9.81
N ASP A 24 4.54 12.48 -11.00
CA ASP A 24 4.19 11.83 -12.27
C ASP A 24 4.65 10.35 -12.29
N TYR A 25 5.72 9.99 -11.56
CA TYR A 25 6.11 8.58 -11.37
C TYR A 25 5.08 7.78 -10.56
N CYS A 26 4.49 8.39 -9.53
CA CYS A 26 3.54 7.72 -8.64
C CYS A 26 2.11 7.71 -9.19
N ASP A 27 1.66 8.83 -9.75
CA ASP A 27 0.29 9.05 -10.22
C ASP A 27 0.21 9.02 -11.75
N SER A 28 0.64 7.91 -12.34
CA SER A 28 0.49 7.66 -13.78
C SER A 28 0.05 6.24 -14.10
N GLY A 29 -0.59 6.09 -15.25
CA GLY A 29 -0.93 4.80 -15.86
C GLY A 29 -0.10 4.51 -17.11
N SER A 30 -0.27 3.31 -17.66
CA SER A 30 0.38 2.96 -18.93
C SER A 30 -0.25 3.70 -20.12
N TRP A 31 0.59 4.29 -20.97
CA TRP A 31 0.21 4.92 -22.24
C TRP A 31 -0.91 5.96 -22.11
N THR A 32 -2.11 5.66 -22.60
CA THR A 32 -3.28 6.54 -22.51
C THR A 32 -3.93 6.52 -21.13
N GLU A 33 -3.47 5.67 -20.21
CA GLU A 33 -3.97 5.53 -18.83
C GLU A 33 -5.45 5.14 -18.73
N SER A 34 -5.98 4.47 -19.77
CA SER A 34 -7.37 4.01 -19.79
C SER A 34 -7.63 3.05 -18.63
N THR A 35 -6.77 2.04 -18.44
CA THR A 35 -6.90 1.07 -17.34
C THR A 35 -6.82 1.73 -15.96
N TYR A 36 -5.98 2.76 -15.81
CA TYR A 36 -5.86 3.50 -14.54
C TYR A 36 -7.21 4.12 -14.14
N ARG A 37 -7.91 4.75 -15.08
CA ARG A 37 -9.25 5.32 -14.85
C ARG A 37 -10.31 4.23 -14.73
N ASP A 38 -10.26 3.22 -15.58
CA ASP A 38 -11.22 2.11 -15.59
C ASP A 38 -11.27 1.35 -14.26
N ASN A 39 -10.15 1.27 -13.53
CA ASN A 39 -10.10 0.63 -12.21
C ASN A 39 -11.07 1.28 -11.21
N SER A 40 -11.11 2.61 -11.16
CA SER A 40 -12.02 3.36 -10.29
C SER A 40 -13.44 3.37 -10.84
N ASP A 41 -13.58 3.54 -12.15
CA ASP A 41 -14.89 3.52 -12.81
C ASP A 41 -15.60 2.18 -12.64
N ALA A 42 -14.87 1.06 -12.72
CA ALA A 42 -15.43 -0.28 -12.50
C ALA A 42 -16.02 -0.44 -11.10
N LEU A 43 -15.33 0.04 -10.05
CA LEU A 43 -15.86 0.02 -8.69
C LEU A 43 -17.11 0.91 -8.54
N SER A 44 -17.14 2.07 -9.20
CA SER A 44 -18.29 2.99 -9.16
C SER A 44 -19.59 2.40 -9.74
N ARG A 45 -19.46 1.44 -10.64
CA ARG A 45 -20.58 0.72 -11.27
C ARG A 45 -21.20 -0.31 -10.31
N ILE A 46 -20.47 -0.76 -9.30
CA ILE A 46 -20.98 -1.70 -8.29
C ILE A 46 -21.87 -0.94 -7.32
N ARG A 47 -23.12 -1.38 -7.18
CA ARG A 47 -24.10 -0.78 -6.25
C ARG A 47 -24.30 -1.67 -5.03
N PHE A 48 -24.46 -1.06 -3.87
CA PHE A 48 -24.83 -1.78 -2.66
C PHE A 48 -26.33 -2.11 -2.68
N ARG A 49 -26.67 -3.36 -2.40
CA ARG A 49 -28.03 -3.74 -2.01
C ARG A 49 -28.16 -3.62 -0.50
N GLN A 50 -28.60 -2.45 -0.04
CA GLN A 50 -28.75 -2.17 1.39
C GLN A 50 -29.70 -3.20 2.03
N ARG A 51 -29.27 -3.77 3.16
CA ARG A 51 -30.12 -4.55 4.06
C ARG A 51 -30.49 -3.67 5.25
N VAL A 52 -31.78 -3.55 5.54
CA VAL A 52 -32.31 -2.71 6.61
C VAL A 52 -32.79 -3.57 7.77
N ALA A 53 -32.97 -2.95 8.95
CA ALA A 53 -33.37 -3.63 10.19
C ALA A 53 -32.42 -4.76 10.63
N VAL A 54 -31.12 -4.60 10.37
CA VAL A 54 -30.05 -5.48 10.86
C VAL A 54 -29.33 -4.77 12.01
N ASP A 55 -29.16 -5.45 13.14
CA ASP A 55 -28.33 -4.93 14.24
C ASP A 55 -26.85 -4.95 13.83
N ILE A 56 -26.21 -3.79 13.86
CA ILE A 56 -24.80 -3.56 13.50
C ILE A 56 -23.99 -2.99 14.66
N SER A 57 -24.50 -3.10 15.89
CA SER A 57 -23.86 -2.61 17.11
C SER A 57 -22.52 -3.30 17.38
N ALA A 58 -22.43 -4.60 17.11
CA ALA A 58 -21.23 -5.43 17.31
C ALA A 58 -20.49 -5.75 16.00
N ARG A 59 -20.33 -4.76 15.10
CA ARG A 59 -19.58 -4.96 13.85
C ARG A 59 -18.08 -5.00 14.08
N SER A 60 -17.39 -5.88 13.37
CA SER A 60 -15.93 -5.95 13.33
C SER A 60 -15.45 -6.06 11.89
N LEU A 61 -14.33 -5.40 11.59
CA LEU A 61 -13.59 -5.59 10.34
C LEU A 61 -12.48 -6.63 10.50
N ALA A 62 -12.20 -7.08 11.73
CA ALA A 62 -11.11 -8.01 11.99
C ALA A 62 -11.25 -9.29 11.17
N SER A 63 -10.13 -9.77 10.65
CA SER A 63 -10.08 -10.92 9.75
C SER A 63 -8.75 -11.66 9.86
N THR A 64 -8.54 -12.61 8.97
CA THR A 64 -7.28 -13.34 8.83
C THR A 64 -6.82 -13.27 7.38
N MET A 65 -5.56 -12.90 7.15
CA MET A 65 -4.93 -12.88 5.82
C MET A 65 -3.66 -13.73 5.87
N VAL A 66 -3.57 -14.75 5.01
CA VAL A 66 -2.39 -15.65 4.92
C VAL A 66 -1.99 -16.22 6.30
N GLY A 67 -2.98 -16.57 7.12
CA GLY A 67 -2.76 -17.10 8.48
C GLY A 67 -2.44 -16.07 9.56
N GLN A 68 -2.37 -14.77 9.23
CA GLN A 68 -2.12 -13.68 10.17
C GLN A 68 -3.42 -12.96 10.54
N SER A 69 -3.60 -12.63 11.82
CA SER A 69 -4.73 -11.79 12.25
C SER A 69 -4.54 -10.34 11.81
N VAL A 70 -5.59 -9.72 11.28
CA VAL A 70 -5.59 -8.33 10.80
C VAL A 70 -6.77 -7.55 11.36
N THR A 71 -6.60 -6.24 11.58
CA THR A 71 -7.67 -5.36 12.08
C THR A 71 -8.73 -5.07 11.01
N MET A 72 -8.35 -5.13 9.73
CA MET A 72 -9.27 -5.12 8.59
C MET A 72 -8.68 -5.84 7.38
N PRO A 73 -9.50 -6.32 6.41
CA PRO A 73 -9.04 -7.16 5.31
C PRO A 73 -8.45 -6.34 4.15
N VAL A 74 -7.45 -5.51 4.46
CA VAL A 74 -6.65 -4.79 3.47
C VAL A 74 -5.17 -4.89 3.83
N ALA A 75 -4.30 -4.63 2.86
CA ALA A 75 -2.87 -4.52 3.06
C ALA A 75 -2.33 -3.32 2.28
N LEU A 76 -1.18 -2.78 2.71
CA LEU A 76 -0.42 -1.86 1.87
C LEU A 76 0.26 -2.66 0.76
N ALA A 77 -0.11 -2.32 -0.48
CA ALA A 77 0.42 -2.95 -1.69
C ALA A 77 1.90 -2.55 -1.91
N PRO A 78 2.69 -3.43 -2.55
CA PRO A 78 4.09 -3.15 -2.83
C PRO A 78 4.19 -2.01 -3.84
N THR A 79 4.78 -0.90 -3.40
CA THR A 79 5.07 0.26 -4.24
C THR A 79 6.58 0.48 -4.24
N GLY A 80 7.17 0.53 -5.42
CA GLY A 80 8.61 0.78 -5.55
C GLY A 80 8.96 2.23 -5.24
N LEU A 81 10.19 2.44 -4.77
CA LEU A 81 10.85 3.73 -4.70
C LEU A 81 10.09 4.79 -3.87
N THR A 82 9.46 4.38 -2.77
CA THR A 82 8.68 5.31 -1.95
C THR A 82 9.54 6.34 -1.22
N GLY A 83 10.83 6.04 -1.01
CA GLY A 83 11.84 7.02 -0.59
C GLY A 83 11.97 8.25 -1.52
N MET A 84 11.57 8.16 -2.80
CA MET A 84 11.49 9.33 -3.69
C MET A 84 10.31 10.25 -3.37
N GLN A 85 9.26 9.70 -2.76
CA GLN A 85 8.04 10.44 -2.43
C GLN A 85 8.17 11.14 -1.08
N TYR A 86 8.84 10.50 -0.12
CA TYR A 86 9.13 11.03 1.19
C TYR A 86 10.32 10.29 1.81
N PRO A 87 11.23 10.97 2.55
CA PRO A 87 12.34 10.31 3.22
C PRO A 87 11.88 9.14 4.09
N ASP A 88 12.51 7.98 3.94
CA ASP A 88 12.19 6.73 4.64
C ASP A 88 10.75 6.24 4.37
N GLY A 89 10.25 6.45 3.16
CA GLY A 89 8.87 6.13 2.77
C GLY A 89 8.45 4.70 3.11
N GLU A 90 9.31 3.71 2.83
CA GLU A 90 9.04 2.30 3.09
C GLU A 90 8.92 2.03 4.60
N ILE A 91 9.87 2.55 5.39
CA ILE A 91 9.88 2.39 6.84
C ILE A 91 8.63 3.02 7.46
N ARG A 92 8.26 4.23 7.03
CA ARG A 92 7.08 4.93 7.54
C ARG A 92 5.79 4.21 7.19
N ALA A 93 5.70 3.67 5.98
CA ALA A 93 4.56 2.87 5.55
C ALA A 93 4.44 1.59 6.39
N ALA A 94 5.55 0.89 6.61
CA ALA A 94 5.59 -0.32 7.43
C ALA A 94 5.17 -0.05 8.88
N GLN A 95 5.69 1.01 9.50
CA GLN A 95 5.30 1.42 10.86
C GLN A 95 3.83 1.82 10.95
N ALA A 96 3.29 2.51 9.94
CA ALA A 96 1.88 2.89 9.92
C ALA A 96 0.97 1.67 9.79
N ALA A 97 1.34 0.70 8.94
CA ALA A 97 0.61 -0.55 8.77
C ALA A 97 0.64 -1.39 10.06
N GLU A 98 1.81 -1.51 10.68
CA GLU A 98 2.00 -2.20 11.96
C GLU A 98 1.17 -1.56 13.07
N ALA A 99 1.23 -0.24 13.23
CA ALA A 99 0.46 0.49 14.24
C ALA A 99 -1.05 0.34 14.05
N PHE A 100 -1.53 0.24 12.81
CA PHE A 100 -2.94 0.03 12.50
C PHE A 100 -3.35 -1.45 12.57
N GLY A 101 -2.40 -2.39 12.45
CA GLY A 101 -2.63 -3.83 12.46
C GLY A 101 -3.06 -4.42 11.11
N VAL A 102 -2.56 -3.86 10.00
CA VAL A 102 -2.72 -4.42 8.64
C VAL A 102 -1.38 -4.82 8.04
N PRO A 103 -1.33 -5.77 7.09
CA PRO A 103 -0.06 -6.18 6.49
C PRO A 103 0.54 -5.07 5.63
N PHE A 104 1.88 -5.01 5.62
CA PHE A 104 2.67 -4.24 4.68
C PHE A 104 3.39 -5.18 3.72
N THR A 105 3.46 -4.79 2.44
CA THR A 105 4.22 -5.53 1.42
C THR A 105 5.36 -4.66 0.91
N LEU A 106 6.61 -5.08 1.15
CA LEU A 106 7.80 -4.40 0.64
C LEU A 106 8.05 -4.79 -0.82
N SER A 107 8.40 -3.83 -1.68
CA SER A 107 8.73 -4.10 -3.09
C SER A 107 10.19 -4.56 -3.26
N THR A 108 10.46 -5.40 -4.27
CA THR A 108 11.86 -5.62 -4.72
C THR A 108 12.53 -4.31 -5.15
N MET A 109 11.76 -3.34 -5.66
CA MET A 109 12.26 -2.03 -6.11
C MET A 109 12.16 -0.97 -5.00
N SER A 110 12.43 -1.34 -3.74
CA SER A 110 12.41 -0.42 -2.60
C SER A 110 13.72 0.36 -2.49
N ILE A 111 13.67 1.57 -1.90
CA ILE A 111 14.89 2.33 -1.58
C ILE A 111 15.52 1.86 -0.27
N CYS A 112 14.69 1.63 0.77
CA CYS A 112 15.15 1.00 2.00
C CYS A 112 15.42 -0.49 1.76
N SER A 113 16.49 -1.01 2.36
CA SER A 113 16.79 -2.44 2.36
C SER A 113 15.78 -3.23 3.19
N ILE A 114 15.70 -4.55 2.99
CA ILE A 114 14.86 -5.43 3.83
C ILE A 114 15.29 -5.31 5.29
N GLU A 115 16.60 -5.27 5.52
CA GLU A 115 17.22 -5.17 6.83
C GLU A 115 16.87 -3.85 7.52
N ASP A 116 16.91 -2.73 6.80
CA ASP A 116 16.54 -1.42 7.36
C ASP A 116 15.06 -1.39 7.75
N VAL A 117 14.16 -1.90 6.89
CA VAL A 117 12.73 -1.95 7.22
C VAL A 117 12.50 -2.86 8.43
N ALA A 118 13.12 -4.04 8.45
CA ALA A 118 13.02 -4.98 9.57
C ALA A 118 13.57 -4.39 10.88
N ALA A 119 14.62 -3.59 10.85
CA ALA A 119 15.16 -2.92 12.03
C ALA A 119 14.22 -1.86 12.63
N HIS A 120 13.25 -1.37 11.86
CA HIS A 120 12.32 -0.31 12.27
C HIS A 120 10.87 -0.80 12.49
N THR A 121 10.63 -2.10 12.39
CA THR A 121 9.33 -2.76 12.62
C THR A 121 9.48 -3.90 13.63
N THR A 122 8.41 -4.26 14.35
CA THR A 122 8.44 -5.41 15.27
C THR A 122 7.71 -6.65 14.73
N GLN A 123 6.87 -6.47 13.72
CA GLN A 123 6.12 -7.54 13.05
C GLN A 123 6.72 -7.86 11.67
N PRO A 124 6.65 -9.13 11.22
CA PRO A 124 7.07 -9.49 9.87
C PRO A 124 6.17 -8.83 8.83
N PHE A 125 6.75 -8.43 7.71
CA PHE A 125 6.05 -7.90 6.54
C PHE A 125 6.14 -8.86 5.36
N TRP A 126 5.24 -8.71 4.38
CA TRP A 126 5.29 -9.46 3.14
C TRP A 126 6.33 -8.87 2.21
N PHE A 127 6.86 -9.70 1.30
CA PHE A 127 7.83 -9.26 0.31
C PHE A 127 7.35 -9.60 -1.10
N GLN A 128 7.28 -8.59 -1.97
CA GLN A 128 7.01 -8.76 -3.39
C GLN A 128 8.31 -9.01 -4.11
N LEU A 129 8.47 -10.23 -4.63
CA LEU A 129 9.65 -10.68 -5.37
C LEU A 129 9.47 -10.49 -6.88
N TYR A 130 10.46 -9.90 -7.55
CA TYR A 130 10.68 -10.08 -8.98
C TYR A 130 11.67 -11.22 -9.21
N VAL A 131 11.27 -12.22 -10.00
CA VAL A 131 12.17 -13.30 -10.42
C VAL A 131 13.11 -12.75 -11.49
N MET A 132 14.29 -12.32 -11.05
CA MET A 132 15.38 -11.89 -11.91
C MET A 132 16.09 -13.07 -12.59
N ARG A 133 16.89 -12.76 -13.61
CA ARG A 133 17.66 -13.78 -14.34
C ARG A 133 18.71 -14.45 -13.44
N ASP A 134 19.28 -13.68 -12.52
CA ASP A 134 20.23 -14.16 -11.52
C ASP A 134 19.48 -14.87 -10.39
N ARG A 135 19.61 -16.20 -10.35
CA ARG A 135 18.92 -17.03 -9.35
C ARG A 135 19.65 -17.02 -8.01
N ASP A 136 20.97 -16.96 -8.01
CA ASP A 136 21.78 -16.91 -6.79
C ASP A 136 21.44 -15.66 -5.98
N TYR A 137 21.20 -14.53 -6.66
CA TYR A 137 20.69 -13.32 -6.02
C TYR A 137 19.31 -13.52 -5.37
N ILE A 138 18.39 -14.21 -6.06
CA ILE A 138 17.03 -14.46 -5.54
C ILE A 138 17.09 -15.36 -4.31
N GLU A 139 17.90 -16.43 -4.37
CA GLU A 139 18.06 -17.36 -3.24
C GLU A 139 18.53 -16.61 -1.99
N ARG A 140 19.53 -15.72 -2.13
CA ARG A 140 19.98 -14.86 -1.03
C ARG A 140 18.92 -13.90 -0.48
N LEU A 141 17.94 -13.54 -1.30
CA LEU A 141 16.87 -12.61 -0.92
C LEU A 141 15.74 -13.31 -0.13
N ILE A 142 15.57 -14.61 -0.33
CA ILE A 142 14.50 -15.41 0.30
C ILE A 142 14.99 -16.33 1.42
N GLY A 143 16.31 -16.59 1.51
CA GLY A 143 16.93 -17.42 2.54
C GLY A 143 17.58 -18.68 1.98
#